data_AF-A0A1V5IZI4-F1
#
_entry.id   AF-A0A1V5IZI4-F1
#
_cell.length_a   1.000
_cell.length_b   1.000
_cell.length_c   1.000
_cell.angle_alpha   90.00
_cell.angle_beta   90.00
_cell.angle_gamma   90.00
#
_symmetry.space_group_name_H-M   'P 1'
#
loop_
_entity.id
_entity.type
_entity.pdbx_description
1 polymer ?
#
loop_
_entity_poly.entity_id
_entity_poly.type
_entity_poly.pdbx_seq_one_letter_code
_entity_poly.pdbx_strand_id
1 'polypeptide(L)'
;MDLVQWLQGVDGHRFVPLFDLDDDLAVRIKYVGSRNRPILKRHPQMEQAIIDLVERGLEDPDWEGLIYVMGWYDLPNFVPLFVGKAERRGIRRPVSENIRSIRTNTSAFARWGDNIDYHIGDLSHALFRFKAYRAPKRPYERWAATLFESPGSTRLVQPVSLYVVPWYTYSKGPSGNVCSVQQVTQELIGLAHTQFAGTLLNVRRG
;
A
#
# COMPACT_ATOMS: atom_id res chain seq x y z
N MET A 1 7.21 15.57 16.53
CA MET A 1 6.57 14.25 16.53
C MET A 1 7.36 13.35 15.60
N ASP A 2 7.86 12.22 16.10
CA ASP A 2 8.52 11.21 15.27
C ASP A 2 7.47 10.33 14.58
N LEU A 3 7.64 10.02 13.29
CA LEU A 3 6.64 9.27 12.51
C LEU A 3 6.52 7.84 13.00
N VAL A 4 7.66 7.18 13.23
CA VAL A 4 7.68 5.76 13.61
C VAL A 4 7.13 5.58 15.02
N GLN A 5 7.50 6.46 15.94
CA GLN A 5 6.91 6.51 17.28
C GLN A 5 5.39 6.74 17.23
N TRP A 6 4.91 7.63 16.37
CA TRP A 6 3.47 7.84 16.21
C TRP A 6 2.77 6.57 15.68
N LEU A 7 3.32 5.94 14.63
CA LEU A 7 2.76 4.70 14.07
C LEU A 7 2.65 3.58 15.12
N GLN A 8 3.62 3.46 16.04
CA GLN A 8 3.57 2.48 17.13
C GLN A 8 2.40 2.70 18.08
N GLY A 9 2.04 3.96 18.32
CA GLY A 9 1.00 4.34 19.29
C GLY A 9 -0.41 4.35 18.73
N VAL A 10 -0.62 4.02 17.46
CA VAL A 10 -1.94 4.06 16.83
C VAL A 10 -2.64 2.71 17.02
N ASP A 11 -3.79 2.73 17.68
CA ASP A 11 -4.57 1.52 17.94
C ASP A 11 -5.16 0.89 16.68
N GLY A 12 -5.33 -0.44 16.71
CA GLY A 12 -6.01 -1.18 15.65
C GLY A 12 -5.17 -1.37 14.37
N HIS A 13 -3.92 -0.92 14.34
CA HIS A 13 -3.04 -1.16 13.21
C HIS A 13 -2.73 -2.65 13.00
N ARG A 14 -2.28 -2.95 11.79
CA ARG A 14 -1.72 -4.23 11.39
C ARG A 14 -0.38 -3.96 10.72
N PHE A 15 0.57 -4.85 10.99
CA PHE A 15 1.88 -4.86 10.38
C PHE A 15 2.06 -6.21 9.71
N VAL A 16 2.19 -6.23 8.39
CA VAL A 16 2.14 -7.47 7.59
C VAL A 16 3.18 -7.45 6.48
N PRO A 17 3.78 -8.58 6.10
CA PRO A 17 4.63 -8.66 4.92
C PRO A 17 3.83 -8.30 3.66
N LEU A 18 4.37 -7.48 2.77
CA LEU A 18 3.66 -7.06 1.56
C LEU A 18 3.62 -8.18 0.51
N PHE A 19 4.73 -8.88 0.34
CA PHE A 19 4.92 -9.88 -0.72
C PHE A 19 5.01 -11.29 -0.17
N ASP A 20 4.53 -12.26 -0.95
CA ASP A 20 4.77 -13.69 -0.73
C ASP A 20 6.17 -14.04 -1.25
N LEU A 21 7.07 -14.43 -0.36
CA LEU A 21 8.48 -14.67 -0.67
C LEU A 21 8.78 -16.18 -0.71
N ASP A 22 9.81 -16.55 -1.45
CA ASP A 22 10.54 -17.80 -1.22
C ASP A 22 11.71 -17.59 -0.25
N ASP A 23 12.49 -18.66 -0.06
CA ASP A 23 13.59 -18.69 0.91
C ASP A 23 14.76 -17.76 0.52
N ASP A 24 14.82 -17.29 -0.74
CA ASP A 24 15.88 -16.43 -1.27
C ASP A 24 15.48 -14.94 -1.35
N LEU A 25 14.37 -14.55 -0.70
CA LEU A 25 13.73 -13.23 -0.80
C LEU A 25 13.19 -12.90 -2.21
N ALA A 26 13.00 -13.90 -3.07
CA ALA A 26 12.34 -13.68 -4.35
C ALA A 26 10.83 -13.70 -4.18
N VAL A 27 10.18 -12.65 -4.70
CA VAL A 27 8.73 -12.52 -4.69
C VAL A 27 8.15 -13.57 -5.63
N ARG A 28 7.26 -14.40 -5.11
CA ARG A 28 6.52 -15.38 -5.89
C ARG A 28 5.65 -14.66 -6.91
N ILE A 29 5.52 -15.24 -8.10
CA ILE A 29 4.73 -14.70 -9.19
C ILE A 29 3.44 -15.50 -9.31
N LYS A 30 2.32 -14.80 -9.52
CA LYS A 30 1.06 -15.39 -10.00
C LYS A 30 0.76 -14.88 -11.41
N TYR A 31 -0.03 -15.63 -12.16
CA TYR A 31 -0.43 -15.26 -13.51
C TYR A 31 -1.93 -14.96 -13.56
N VAL A 32 -2.30 -13.82 -14.16
CA VAL A 32 -3.70 -13.34 -14.16
C VAL A 32 -4.23 -13.04 -15.56
N GLY A 33 -5.51 -13.37 -15.75
CA GLY A 33 -6.27 -13.11 -16.97
C GLY A 33 -5.85 -13.97 -18.16
N SER A 34 -6.57 -13.81 -19.28
CA SER A 34 -6.40 -14.64 -20.49
C SER A 34 -5.02 -14.52 -21.16
N ARG A 35 -4.29 -13.43 -20.90
CA ARG A 35 -2.94 -13.21 -21.43
C ARG A 35 -1.82 -13.67 -20.50
N ASN A 36 -2.15 -14.38 -19.41
CA ASN A 36 -1.19 -14.90 -18.45
C ASN A 36 -0.17 -13.84 -17.99
N ARG A 37 -0.66 -12.68 -17.54
CA ARG A 37 0.22 -11.57 -17.13
C ARG A 37 0.92 -11.94 -15.83
N PRO A 38 2.26 -11.84 -15.73
CA PRO A 38 2.97 -12.07 -14.48
C PRO A 38 2.71 -10.91 -13.51
N ILE A 39 2.30 -11.25 -12.29
CA ILE A 39 2.00 -10.31 -11.21
C ILE A 39 2.72 -10.76 -9.94
N LEU A 40 3.37 -9.81 -9.27
CA LEU A 40 3.97 -10.01 -7.95
C LEU A 40 2.88 -10.45 -6.96
N LYS A 41 3.08 -11.58 -6.29
CA LYS A 41 2.10 -12.13 -5.37
C LYS A 41 2.17 -11.40 -4.04
N ARG A 42 1.03 -10.86 -3.60
CA ARG A 42 0.86 -10.31 -2.24
C ARG A 42 0.91 -11.44 -1.22
N HIS A 43 1.40 -11.14 -0.03
CA HIS A 43 1.38 -12.11 1.05
C HIS A 43 -0.07 -12.43 1.50
N PRO A 44 -0.44 -13.70 1.75
CA PRO A 44 -1.79 -14.05 2.23
C PRO A 44 -2.20 -13.33 3.51
N GLN A 45 -1.27 -13.13 4.45
CA GLN A 45 -1.55 -12.35 5.67
C GLN A 45 -1.88 -10.89 5.39
N MET A 46 -1.25 -10.28 4.38
CA MET A 46 -1.58 -8.91 3.96
C MET A 46 -2.97 -8.85 3.34
N GLU A 47 -3.32 -9.82 2.51
CA GLU A 47 -4.66 -9.88 1.93
C GLU A 47 -5.73 -10.04 3.03
N GLN A 48 -5.51 -10.95 3.97
CA GLN A 48 -6.44 -11.18 5.08
C GLN A 48 -6.57 -9.95 5.99
N ALA A 49 -5.46 -9.29 6.34
CA ALA A 49 -5.49 -8.09 7.18
C ALA A 49 -6.29 -6.95 6.53
N ILE A 50 -6.15 -6.74 5.22
CA ILE A 50 -6.94 -5.75 4.48
C ILE A 50 -8.42 -6.14 4.45
N ILE A 51 -8.74 -7.40 4.16
CA ILE A 51 -10.13 -7.89 4.15
C ILE A 51 -10.79 -7.65 5.51
N ASP A 52 -10.15 -8.06 6.59
CA ASP A 52 -10.70 -7.95 7.95
C ASP A 52 -10.90 -6.49 8.38
N LEU A 53 -9.99 -5.59 7.97
CA LEU A 53 -10.12 -4.15 8.27
C LEU A 53 -11.23 -3.51 7.45
N VAL A 54 -11.36 -3.86 6.16
CA VAL A 54 -12.41 -3.33 5.29
C VAL A 54 -13.78 -3.81 5.74
N GLU A 55 -13.96 -5.10 6.03
CA GLU A 55 -15.28 -5.64 6.39
C GLU A 55 -15.77 -5.06 7.71
N ARG A 56 -14.94 -5.04 8.75
CA ARG A 56 -15.27 -4.37 10.02
C ARG A 56 -15.52 -2.87 9.83
N GLY A 57 -14.72 -2.21 9.00
CA GLY A 57 -14.92 -0.79 8.70
C GLY A 57 -16.23 -0.49 7.98
N LEU A 58 -16.69 -1.37 7.08
CA LEU A 58 -17.94 -1.15 6.35
C LEU A 58 -19.18 -1.24 7.26
N GLU A 59 -19.11 -2.01 8.34
CA GLU A 59 -20.15 -2.11 9.37
C GLU A 59 -20.26 -0.86 10.25
N ASP A 60 -19.19 -0.06 10.34
CA ASP A 60 -19.13 1.14 11.16
C ASP A 60 -19.39 2.41 10.33
N PRO A 61 -20.43 3.22 10.62
CA PRO A 61 -20.72 4.44 9.87
C PRO A 61 -19.66 5.53 9.97
N ASP A 62 -18.85 5.53 11.03
CA ASP A 62 -17.78 6.50 11.28
C ASP A 62 -16.46 6.13 10.58
N TRP A 63 -16.37 4.95 9.97
CA TRP A 63 -15.18 4.55 9.24
C TRP A 63 -15.02 5.34 7.93
N GLU A 64 -13.87 5.96 7.75
CA GLU A 64 -13.55 6.75 6.56
C GLU A 64 -12.69 6.01 5.54
N GLY A 65 -11.99 4.95 5.95
CA GLY A 65 -11.12 4.18 5.08
C GLY A 65 -9.89 3.62 5.78
N LEU A 66 -8.86 3.34 4.99
CA LEU A 66 -7.56 2.86 5.45
C LEU A 66 -6.49 3.89 5.16
N ILE A 67 -5.53 3.99 6.08
CA ILE A 67 -4.20 4.53 5.81
C ILE A 67 -3.25 3.36 5.75
N TYR A 68 -2.28 3.44 4.85
CA TYR A 68 -1.21 2.46 4.81
C TYR A 68 0.14 3.10 4.54
N VAL A 69 1.17 2.50 5.12
CA VAL A 69 2.57 2.87 4.92
C VAL A 69 3.33 1.61 4.50
N MET A 70 3.90 1.64 3.30
CA MET A 70 4.84 0.63 2.82
C MET A 70 6.24 1.04 3.27
N GLY A 71 7.04 0.09 3.74
CA GLY A 71 8.42 0.34 4.12
C GLY A 71 9.25 -0.92 4.28
N TRP A 72 10.52 -0.75 4.65
CA TRP A 72 11.40 -1.85 5.03
C TRP A 72 11.37 -2.10 6.53
N TYR A 73 11.61 -3.37 6.89
CA TYR A 73 11.63 -3.87 8.27
C TYR A 73 10.29 -3.74 9.00
N ASP A 74 10.30 -4.09 10.28
CA ASP A 74 9.17 -3.96 11.18
C ASP A 74 9.40 -2.87 12.24
N LEU A 75 8.35 -2.52 12.98
CA LEU A 75 8.48 -1.64 14.15
C LEU A 75 9.38 -2.30 15.22
N PRO A 76 10.26 -1.54 15.89
CA PRO A 76 10.41 -0.09 15.88
C PRO A 76 11.39 0.47 14.82
N ASN A 77 12.00 -0.38 13.98
CA ASN A 77 13.05 0.01 13.02
C ASN A 77 12.51 0.30 11.61
N PHE A 78 11.20 0.56 11.50
CA PHE A 78 10.52 0.70 10.23
C PHE A 78 11.03 1.90 9.45
N VAL A 79 11.35 1.70 8.18
CA VAL A 79 11.77 2.77 7.25
C VAL A 79 10.67 3.01 6.22
N PRO A 80 9.85 4.08 6.36
CA PRO A 80 8.79 4.41 5.43
C PRO A 80 9.31 4.70 4.01
N LEU A 81 8.69 4.06 3.03
CA LEU A 81 8.96 4.26 1.60
C LEU A 81 7.77 4.89 0.89
N PHE A 82 6.54 4.60 1.32
CA PHE A 82 5.36 5.18 0.69
C PHE A 82 4.19 5.28 1.67
N VAL A 83 3.51 6.41 1.68
CA VAL A 83 2.25 6.62 2.41
C VAL A 83 1.10 6.73 1.42
N GLY A 84 0.02 6.00 1.66
CA GLY A 84 -1.19 6.04 0.85
C GLY A 84 -2.46 5.83 1.66
N LYS A 85 -3.59 5.86 0.95
CA LYS A 85 -4.92 5.66 1.52
C LYS A 85 -5.86 4.91 0.58
N ALA A 86 -6.86 4.26 1.16
CA ALA A 86 -8.03 3.76 0.46
C ALA A 86 -9.29 4.26 1.18
N GLU A 87 -10.09 5.09 0.50
CA GLU A 87 -11.28 5.70 1.10
C GLU A 87 -12.51 4.80 1.03
N ARG A 88 -13.36 4.89 2.06
CA ARG A 88 -14.69 4.24 2.08
C ARG A 88 -15.52 4.67 0.88
N ARG A 89 -15.67 5.98 0.69
CA ARG A 89 -16.56 6.57 -0.31
C ARG A 89 -15.85 6.66 -1.66
N GLY A 90 -16.56 6.29 -2.73
CA GLY A 90 -16.12 6.51 -4.09
C GLY A 90 -16.61 7.86 -4.63
N ILE A 91 -16.08 8.29 -5.79
CA ILE A 91 -16.48 9.55 -6.44
C ILE A 91 -17.98 9.57 -6.78
N ARG A 92 -18.51 8.44 -7.26
CA ARG A 92 -19.91 8.30 -7.72
C ARG A 92 -20.73 7.28 -6.93
N ARG A 93 -20.13 6.64 -5.93
CA ARG A 93 -20.71 5.47 -5.26
C ARG A 93 -20.52 5.57 -3.74
N PRO A 94 -21.50 5.10 -2.94
CA PRO A 94 -21.38 5.09 -1.48
C PRO A 94 -20.16 4.31 -0.98
N VAL A 95 -19.80 3.24 -1.69
CA VAL A 95 -18.59 2.43 -1.44
C VAL A 95 -17.67 2.47 -2.65
N SER A 96 -16.40 2.77 -2.40
CA SER A 96 -15.34 2.88 -3.40
C SER A 96 -15.08 1.56 -4.11
N GLU A 97 -14.74 1.62 -5.40
CA GLU A 97 -14.36 0.42 -6.18
C GLU A 97 -13.12 -0.27 -5.57
N ASN A 98 -12.27 0.49 -4.89
CA ASN A 98 -11.07 -0.04 -4.28
C ASN A 98 -11.38 -1.10 -3.22
N ILE A 99 -12.52 -0.99 -2.53
CA ILE A 99 -12.85 -1.86 -1.39
C ILE A 99 -14.17 -2.62 -1.58
N ARG A 100 -14.94 -2.29 -2.63
CA ARG A 100 -16.16 -3.02 -2.95
C ARG A 100 -15.81 -4.46 -3.30
N SER A 101 -16.52 -5.40 -2.68
CA SER A 101 -16.31 -6.84 -2.86
C SER A 101 -14.87 -7.27 -2.56
N ILE A 102 -14.28 -6.77 -1.47
CA ILE A 102 -12.86 -6.93 -1.13
C ILE A 102 -12.36 -8.38 -1.17
N ARG A 103 -13.22 -9.36 -0.83
CA ARG A 103 -12.88 -10.80 -0.88
C ARG A 103 -12.67 -11.35 -2.29
N THR A 104 -13.34 -10.79 -3.29
CA THR A 104 -13.37 -11.35 -4.65
C THR A 104 -12.73 -10.42 -5.68
N ASN A 105 -12.69 -9.11 -5.42
CA ASN A 105 -12.09 -8.14 -6.31
C ASN A 105 -10.59 -7.95 -6.03
N THR A 106 -9.78 -8.89 -6.51
CA THR A 106 -8.31 -8.78 -6.44
C THR A 106 -7.72 -7.74 -7.39
N SER A 107 -8.54 -7.19 -8.30
CA SER A 107 -8.08 -6.23 -9.32
C SER A 107 -7.82 -4.85 -8.76
N ALA A 108 -8.66 -4.36 -7.83
CA ALA A 108 -8.51 -3.05 -7.21
C ALA A 108 -7.93 -3.12 -5.78
N PHE A 109 -8.44 -4.04 -4.97
CA PHE A 109 -7.93 -4.49 -3.67
C PHE A 109 -7.28 -3.42 -2.77
N ALA A 110 -8.08 -2.52 -2.23
CA ALA A 110 -7.67 -1.39 -1.39
C ALA A 110 -6.48 -0.59 -1.97
N ARG A 111 -6.47 -0.39 -3.29
CA ARG A 111 -5.39 0.22 -4.10
C ARG A 111 -4.17 -0.66 -4.37
N TRP A 112 -4.08 -1.84 -3.75
CA TRP A 112 -3.02 -2.83 -3.90
C TRP A 112 -3.34 -3.94 -4.91
N GLY A 113 -4.34 -3.77 -5.77
CA GLY A 113 -4.80 -4.80 -6.69
C GLY A 113 -3.89 -5.12 -7.88
N ASP A 114 -4.24 -6.21 -8.58
CA ASP A 114 -3.50 -6.84 -9.68
C ASP A 114 -3.58 -6.07 -11.02
N ASN A 115 -4.54 -5.15 -11.14
CA ASN A 115 -4.76 -4.45 -12.39
C ASN A 115 -3.86 -3.21 -12.53
N ILE A 116 -3.65 -2.77 -13.76
CA ILE A 116 -3.00 -1.49 -14.04
C ILE A 116 -3.81 -0.36 -13.37
N ASP A 117 -3.13 0.69 -12.89
CA ASP A 117 -3.65 1.79 -12.04
C ASP A 117 -3.76 1.50 -10.53
N TYR A 118 -3.33 0.32 -10.12
CA TYR A 118 -3.18 -0.12 -8.73
C TYR A 118 -1.73 -0.51 -8.44
N HIS A 119 -1.33 -0.46 -7.17
CA HIS A 119 0.08 -0.51 -6.78
C HIS A 119 0.79 -1.78 -7.25
N ILE A 120 0.20 -2.96 -7.03
CA ILE A 120 0.82 -4.23 -7.42
C ILE A 120 0.80 -4.41 -8.93
N GLY A 121 -0.30 -4.07 -9.61
CA GLY A 121 -0.38 -4.18 -11.05
C GLY A 121 0.58 -3.24 -11.79
N ASP A 122 0.68 -1.98 -11.39
CA ASP A 122 1.63 -1.02 -11.98
C ASP A 122 3.09 -1.36 -11.63
N LEU A 123 3.37 -1.84 -10.41
CA LEU A 123 4.72 -2.29 -10.03
C LEU A 123 5.14 -3.52 -10.85
N SER A 124 4.26 -4.51 -10.97
CA SER A 124 4.52 -5.72 -11.77
C SER A 124 4.74 -5.37 -13.25
N HIS A 125 3.97 -4.40 -13.77
CA HIS A 125 4.16 -3.93 -15.13
C HIS A 125 5.49 -3.19 -15.33
N ALA A 126 5.93 -2.39 -14.35
CA ALA A 126 7.24 -1.75 -14.36
C ALA A 126 8.39 -2.77 -14.29
N LEU A 127 8.22 -3.86 -13.54
CA LEU A 127 9.23 -4.90 -13.38
C LEU A 127 9.31 -5.84 -14.59
N PHE A 128 8.18 -6.38 -15.05
CA PHE A 128 8.13 -7.42 -16.09
C PHE A 128 7.90 -6.90 -17.50
N ARG A 129 7.56 -5.61 -17.67
CA ARG A 129 7.38 -4.96 -18.99
C ARG A 129 6.41 -5.67 -19.93
N PHE A 130 5.41 -6.38 -19.40
CA PHE A 130 4.40 -7.06 -20.21
C PHE A 130 3.55 -6.07 -21.02
N LYS A 131 2.94 -6.52 -22.13
CA LYS A 131 2.09 -5.68 -22.97
C LYS A 131 0.80 -5.24 -22.23
N ALA A 132 0.63 -3.94 -22.04
CA ALA A 132 -0.57 -3.31 -21.49
C ALA A 132 -1.12 -2.20 -22.41
N TYR A 133 -2.19 -1.53 -22.00
CA TYR A 133 -2.80 -0.44 -22.77
C TYR A 133 -1.98 0.87 -22.76
N ARG A 134 -0.96 0.94 -21.89
CA ARG A 134 -0.02 2.06 -21.76
C ARG A 134 1.35 1.53 -21.35
N ALA A 135 2.38 2.38 -21.42
CA ALA A 135 3.70 2.07 -20.87
C ALA A 135 3.71 2.13 -19.31
N PRO A 136 4.72 1.53 -18.65
CA PRO A 136 4.92 1.67 -17.22
C PRO A 136 5.06 3.13 -16.79
N LYS A 137 4.50 3.45 -15.63
CA LYS A 137 4.54 4.80 -15.05
C LYS A 137 5.88 5.00 -14.31
N ARG A 138 6.56 6.13 -14.57
CA ARG A 138 7.85 6.49 -13.95
C ARG A 138 7.92 6.28 -12.42
N PRO A 139 6.90 6.65 -11.62
CA PRO A 139 6.93 6.37 -10.19
C PRO A 139 7.13 4.89 -9.85
N TYR A 140 6.49 3.98 -10.59
CA TYR A 140 6.62 2.53 -10.34
C TYR A 140 7.91 1.94 -10.91
N GLU A 141 8.53 2.57 -11.91
CA GLU A 141 9.90 2.24 -12.30
C GLU A 141 10.88 2.56 -11.17
N ARG A 142 10.70 3.72 -10.51
CA ARG A 142 11.46 4.07 -9.31
C ARG A 142 11.21 3.09 -8.15
N TRP A 143 9.95 2.67 -7.95
CA TRP A 143 9.64 1.63 -6.96
C TRP A 143 10.37 0.33 -7.29
N ALA A 144 10.30 -0.14 -8.54
CA ALA A 144 10.98 -1.36 -8.96
C ALA A 144 12.49 -1.28 -8.71
N ALA A 145 13.13 -0.16 -9.09
CA ALA A 145 14.56 0.06 -8.85
C ALA A 145 14.94 0.22 -7.37
N THR A 146 13.98 0.58 -6.51
CA THR A 146 14.22 0.72 -5.05
C THR A 146 14.04 -0.61 -4.34
N LEU A 147 13.04 -1.40 -4.73
CA LEU A 147 12.63 -2.60 -4.00
C LEU A 147 13.37 -3.86 -4.46
N PHE A 148 13.82 -3.94 -5.71
CA PHE A 148 14.39 -5.14 -6.31
C PHE A 148 15.87 -4.95 -6.67
N GLU A 149 16.64 -6.04 -6.62
CA GLU A 149 18.10 -6.01 -6.84
C GLU A 149 18.50 -5.53 -8.24
N SER A 150 17.68 -5.82 -9.25
CA SER A 150 17.95 -5.44 -10.63
C SER A 150 16.67 -5.45 -11.49
N PRO A 151 16.66 -4.78 -12.66
CA PRO A 151 15.52 -4.81 -13.56
C PRO A 151 15.10 -6.23 -13.94
N GLY A 152 13.82 -6.56 -13.74
CA GLY A 152 13.26 -7.89 -14.03
C GLY A 152 13.52 -8.96 -12.96
N SER A 153 14.38 -8.69 -11.97
CA SER A 153 14.56 -9.58 -10.82
C SER A 153 13.36 -9.49 -9.88
N THR A 154 12.88 -10.64 -9.39
CA THR A 154 11.89 -10.68 -8.31
C THR A 154 12.52 -10.70 -6.93
N ARG A 155 13.86 -10.73 -6.83
CA ARG A 155 14.57 -10.71 -5.56
C ARG A 155 14.58 -9.30 -4.98
N LEU A 156 14.07 -9.19 -3.76
CA LEU A 156 14.02 -7.93 -3.04
C LEU A 156 15.40 -7.57 -2.48
N VAL A 157 15.71 -6.28 -2.42
CA VAL A 157 16.88 -5.80 -1.68
C VAL A 157 16.74 -6.03 -0.19
N GLN A 158 15.49 -5.94 0.32
CA GLN A 158 15.10 -6.16 1.71
C GLN A 158 13.63 -6.58 1.80
N PRO A 159 13.21 -7.30 2.86
CA PRO A 159 11.80 -7.55 3.13
C PRO A 159 10.99 -6.25 3.18
N VAL A 160 9.84 -6.26 2.50
CA VAL A 160 8.93 -5.12 2.42
C VAL A 160 7.69 -5.42 3.23
N SER A 161 7.37 -4.52 4.15
CA SER A 161 6.20 -4.63 5.03
C SER A 161 5.19 -3.51 4.74
N LEU A 162 3.95 -3.78 5.11
CA LEU A 162 2.83 -2.87 5.05
C LEU A 162 2.29 -2.65 6.46
N TYR A 163 2.44 -1.42 6.95
CA TYR A 163 1.63 -0.91 8.05
C TYR A 163 0.28 -0.49 7.47
N VAL A 164 -0.82 -0.92 8.07
CA VAL A 164 -2.17 -0.51 7.67
C VAL A 164 -3.05 -0.32 8.89
N VAL A 165 -3.85 0.74 8.90
CA VAL A 165 -4.72 1.09 10.02
C VAL A 165 -6.09 1.58 9.52
N PRO A 166 -7.19 1.19 10.19
CA PRO A 166 -8.49 1.79 9.91
C PRO A 166 -8.54 3.23 10.41
N TRP A 167 -9.22 4.10 9.68
CA TRP A 167 -9.38 5.49 10.05
C TRP A 167 -10.85 5.85 10.20
N TYR A 168 -11.15 6.67 11.20
CA TYR A 168 -12.51 7.04 11.59
C TYR A 168 -12.66 8.55 11.71
N THR A 169 -13.89 9.04 11.66
CA THR A 169 -14.26 10.47 11.78
C THR A 169 -13.73 11.14 13.06
N TYR A 170 -13.47 10.35 14.12
CA TYR A 170 -12.95 10.81 15.40
C TYR A 170 -11.44 10.57 15.59
N SER A 171 -10.76 9.97 14.61
CA SER A 171 -9.34 9.63 14.71
C SER A 171 -8.47 10.88 14.71
N LYS A 172 -7.37 10.85 15.48
CA LYS A 172 -6.44 11.97 15.64
C LYS A 172 -5.13 11.72 14.92
N GLY A 173 -4.72 12.66 14.08
CA GLY A 173 -3.45 12.61 13.37
C GLY A 173 -2.23 12.88 14.27
N PRO A 174 -1.01 12.84 13.70
CA PRO A 174 0.23 13.23 14.41
C PRO A 174 0.20 14.63 15.02
N SER A 175 -0.60 15.55 14.48
CA SER A 175 -0.81 16.88 15.07
C SER A 175 -1.60 16.87 16.39
N GLY A 176 -2.20 15.72 16.76
CA GLY A 176 -3.10 15.59 17.92
C GLY A 176 -4.54 16.03 17.65
N ASN A 177 -4.81 16.58 16.45
CA ASN A 177 -6.14 17.03 16.05
C ASN A 177 -6.92 15.92 15.36
N VAL A 178 -8.25 15.95 15.53
CA VAL A 178 -9.17 15.11 14.74
C VAL A 178 -9.05 15.54 13.29
N CYS A 179 -8.86 14.59 12.39
CA CYS A 179 -8.71 14.88 10.96
C CYS A 179 -9.19 13.72 10.10
N SER A 180 -9.60 14.05 8.87
CA SER A 180 -10.07 13.05 7.91
C SER A 180 -8.93 12.14 7.42
N VAL A 181 -9.28 10.97 6.88
CA VAL A 181 -8.32 10.06 6.23
C VAL A 181 -7.47 10.74 5.16
N GLN A 182 -8.01 11.75 4.47
CA GLN A 182 -7.25 12.54 3.50
C GLN A 182 -6.22 13.46 4.17
N GLN A 183 -6.61 14.16 5.23
CA GLN A 183 -5.74 15.11 5.94
C GLN A 183 -4.58 14.40 6.63
N VAL A 184 -4.86 13.33 7.39
CA VAL A 184 -3.81 12.53 8.03
C VAL A 184 -2.83 11.95 7.00
N THR A 185 -3.30 11.52 5.82
CA THR A 185 -2.40 11.04 4.76
C THR A 185 -1.41 12.14 4.35
N GLN A 186 -1.85 13.41 4.26
CA GLN A 186 -0.95 14.53 3.97
C GLN A 186 0.00 14.82 5.13
N GLU A 187 -0.46 14.78 6.37
CA GLU A 187 0.40 14.95 7.56
C GLU A 187 1.51 13.89 7.58
N LEU A 188 1.16 12.62 7.34
CA LEU A 188 2.11 11.50 7.32
C LEU A 188 3.09 11.60 6.16
N ILE A 189 2.65 12.03 4.97
CA ILE A 189 3.56 12.33 3.85
C ILE A 189 4.53 13.45 4.22
N GLY A 190 4.06 14.50 4.89
CA GLY A 190 4.91 15.61 5.34
C GLY A 190 5.97 15.19 6.36
N LEU A 191 5.57 14.38 7.36
CA LEU A 191 6.49 13.82 8.34
C LEU A 191 7.49 12.87 7.68
N ALA A 192 7.02 11.98 6.81
CA ALA A 192 7.88 11.04 6.08
C ALA A 192 8.87 11.78 5.18
N HIS A 193 8.46 12.87 4.52
CA HIS A 193 9.37 13.71 3.75
C HIS A 193 10.43 14.40 4.60
N THR A 194 10.09 14.80 5.83
CA THR A 194 11.02 15.48 6.74
C THR A 194 12.06 14.51 7.29
N GLN A 195 11.66 13.27 7.59
CA GLN A 195 12.49 12.28 8.28
C GLN A 195 13.18 11.28 7.34
N PHE A 196 12.60 11.00 6.17
CA PHE A 196 13.01 9.93 5.25
C PHE A 196 13.10 10.40 3.79
N ALA A 197 13.49 11.67 3.56
CA ALA A 197 13.54 12.28 2.23
C ALA A 197 14.34 11.45 1.19
N GLY A 198 15.41 10.79 1.63
CA GLY A 198 16.29 10.00 0.76
C GLY A 198 15.65 8.72 0.22
N THR A 199 14.69 8.14 0.93
CA THR A 199 14.07 6.85 0.58
C THR A 199 12.61 6.97 0.15
N LEU A 200 11.93 8.08 0.48
CA LEU A 200 10.51 8.24 0.21
C LEU A 200 10.17 8.27 -1.30
N LEU A 201 9.18 7.46 -1.67
CA LEU A 201 8.70 7.21 -3.03
C LEU A 201 7.40 7.94 -3.35
N ASN A 202 6.79 8.65 -2.38
CA ASN A 202 5.72 9.61 -2.68
C ASN A 202 6.25 10.68 -3.66
N VAL A 203 5.51 10.92 -4.73
CA VAL A 203 5.86 11.95 -5.71
C VAL A 203 5.40 13.29 -5.14
N ARG A 204 6.32 14.26 -4.96
CA ARG A 204 5.93 15.66 -4.75
C ARG A 204 5.15 16.09 -5.99
N ARG A 205 3.91 16.53 -5.81
CA ARG A 205 3.33 17.46 -6.79
C ARG A 205 4.09 18.76 -6.59
N GLY A 206 5.08 18.99 -7.46
CA GLY A 206 5.66 20.32 -7.63
C GLY A 206 4.63 21.29 -8.18
#